data_AF-A0AAW1JMV7-F1
#
_entry.id   AF-A0AAW1JMV7-F1
#
_cell.length_a   1.000
_cell.length_b   1.000
_cell.length_c   1.000
_cell.angle_alpha   90.00
_cell.angle_beta   90.00
_cell.angle_gamma   90.00
#
_symmetry.space_group_name_H-M   'P 1'
#
loop_
_entity.id
_entity.type
_entity.pdbx_description
1 polymer ?
#
loop_
_entity_poly.entity_id
_entity_poly.type
_entity_poly.pdbx_seq_one_letter_code
_entity_poly.pdbx_strand_id
1 'polypeptide(L)'
;MLKDRLFYLGISLDEACYLCDCAAEIYEHLLYQCSFSKILMTQMMQFLNIRLSEVDTLQWIQRKPWAKVKKMVVNAFVQACWYTIWQQRNKARLEMRVFRQDKVLHEIILNLKLQAAFWLSCSNRRDDTLWISSLFRVNL
;
A
#
# COMPACT_ATOMS: atom_id res chain seq x y z
N MET A 1 -9.28 12.92 -6.33
CA MET A 1 -10.48 13.13 -5.49
C MET A 1 -11.17 11.78 -5.31
N LEU A 2 -11.35 11.30 -4.07
CA LEU A 2 -12.17 10.11 -3.78
C LEU A 2 -13.64 10.46 -4.04
N LYS A 3 -14.38 9.53 -4.66
CA LYS A 3 -15.77 9.78 -5.10
C LYS A 3 -16.68 10.19 -3.95
N ASP A 4 -16.40 9.79 -2.72
CA ASP A 4 -17.13 10.22 -1.52
C ASP A 4 -17.30 11.75 -1.41
N ARG A 5 -16.27 12.54 -1.76
CA ARG A 5 -16.37 14.01 -1.75
C ARG A 5 -17.27 14.56 -2.86
N LEU A 6 -17.37 13.87 -3.98
CA LEU A 6 -18.25 14.24 -5.09
C LEU A 6 -19.71 13.81 -4.81
N PHE A 7 -19.90 12.73 -4.06
CA PHE A 7 -21.21 12.25 -3.62
C PHE A 7 -21.88 13.28 -2.71
N TYR A 8 -21.15 13.83 -1.73
CA TYR A 8 -21.63 14.94 -0.89
C TYR A 8 -21.92 16.23 -1.67
N LEU A 9 -21.45 16.35 -2.92
CA LEU A 9 -21.73 17.49 -3.81
C LEU A 9 -22.90 17.21 -4.77
N GLY A 10 -23.63 16.11 -4.61
CA GLY A 10 -24.81 15.78 -5.43
C GLY A 10 -24.48 15.30 -6.85
N ILE A 11 -23.22 14.96 -7.11
CA ILE A 11 -22.79 14.37 -8.38
C ILE A 11 -23.03 12.85 -8.28
N SER A 12 -23.90 12.29 -9.12
CA SER A 12 -24.08 10.83 -9.20
C SER A 12 -22.76 10.16 -9.56
N LEU A 13 -22.44 9.10 -8.82
CA LEU A 13 -21.21 8.32 -8.95
C LEU A 13 -21.53 6.85 -9.16
N ASP A 14 -22.59 6.58 -9.94
CA ASP A 14 -23.07 5.25 -10.32
C ASP A 14 -22.06 4.42 -11.15
N GLU A 15 -20.84 4.92 -11.32
CA GLU A 15 -19.76 4.20 -11.97
C GLU A 15 -19.05 3.27 -10.98
N ALA A 16 -18.98 1.99 -11.35
CA ALA A 16 -18.22 0.97 -10.65
C ALA A 16 -16.74 1.37 -10.44
N CYS A 17 -16.08 0.70 -9.49
CA CYS A 17 -14.67 0.91 -9.18
C CYS A 17 -13.80 0.72 -10.43
N TYR A 18 -13.01 1.74 -10.79
CA TYR A 18 -12.17 1.68 -11.99
C TYR A 18 -11.07 0.62 -11.91
N LEU A 19 -10.83 0.03 -10.74
CA LEU A 19 -9.82 -1.02 -10.55
C LEU A 19 -10.40 -2.44 -10.62
N CYS A 20 -11.63 -2.66 -10.15
CA CYS A 20 -12.21 -4.01 -10.05
C CYS A 20 -13.56 -4.18 -10.72
N ASP A 21 -14.25 -3.10 -11.05
CA ASP A 21 -15.56 -3.08 -11.70
C ASP A 21 -16.68 -3.81 -10.94
N CYS A 22 -16.47 -4.12 -9.65
CA CYS A 22 -17.38 -4.99 -8.88
C CYS A 22 -18.32 -4.26 -7.91
N ALA A 23 -18.03 -3.01 -7.54
CA ALA A 23 -18.79 -2.26 -6.54
C ALA A 23 -18.63 -0.75 -6.74
N ALA A 24 -19.48 0.02 -6.06
CA ALA A 24 -19.36 1.47 -6.01
C ALA A 24 -17.99 1.88 -5.45
N GLU A 25 -17.37 2.86 -6.09
CA GLU A 25 -16.03 3.30 -5.72
C GLU A 25 -16.04 4.29 -4.55
N ILE A 26 -16.25 3.78 -3.34
CA ILE A 26 -16.10 4.57 -2.11
C ILE A 26 -14.74 4.35 -1.45
N TYR A 27 -14.29 5.23 -0.54
CA TYR A 27 -13.00 5.09 0.16
C TYR A 27 -12.83 3.73 0.81
N GLU A 28 -13.85 3.27 1.53
CA GLU A 28 -13.82 1.98 2.22
C GLU A 28 -13.62 0.84 1.23
N HIS A 29 -14.35 0.87 0.11
CA HIS A 29 -14.18 -0.11 -0.95
C HIS A 29 -12.77 -0.03 -1.53
N LEU A 30 -12.32 1.14 -1.96
CA LEU A 30 -11.05 1.32 -2.65
C LEU A 30 -9.86 0.83 -1.82
N LEU A 31 -9.85 1.08 -0.50
CA LEU A 31 -8.73 0.70 0.34
C LEU A 31 -8.84 -0.72 0.93
N TYR A 32 -10.05 -1.17 1.26
CA TYR A 32 -10.22 -2.36 2.10
C TYR A 32 -11.00 -3.49 1.43
N GLN A 33 -11.85 -3.22 0.45
CA GLN A 33 -12.73 -4.24 -0.14
C GLN A 33 -12.38 -4.58 -1.60
N CYS A 34 -11.77 -3.64 -2.32
CA CYS A 34 -11.40 -3.77 -3.72
C CYS A 34 -10.42 -4.94 -3.90
N SER A 35 -10.74 -5.85 -4.82
CA SER A 35 -9.92 -7.04 -5.10
C SER A 35 -8.51 -6.67 -5.52
N PHE A 36 -8.35 -5.58 -6.30
CA PHE A 36 -7.05 -5.04 -6.65
C PHE A 36 -6.21 -4.71 -5.41
N SER A 37 -6.78 -3.89 -4.52
CA SER A 37 -6.13 -3.41 -3.30
C SER A 37 -5.81 -4.54 -2.34
N LYS A 38 -6.73 -5.49 -2.16
CA LYS A 38 -6.52 -6.68 -1.32
C LYS A 38 -5.34 -7.53 -1.79
N ILE A 39 -5.25 -7.78 -3.09
CA ILE A 39 -4.15 -8.56 -3.67
C ILE A 39 -2.83 -7.81 -3.45
N LEU A 40 -2.77 -6.51 -3.75
CA LEU A 40 -1.56 -5.71 -3.56
C LEU A 40 -1.10 -5.69 -2.09
N MET A 41 -2.03 -5.44 -1.16
CA MET A 41 -1.73 -5.44 0.28
C MET A 41 -1.28 -6.81 0.76
N THR A 42 -1.87 -7.90 0.25
CA THR A 42 -1.47 -9.28 0.56
C THR A 42 -0.06 -9.57 0.08
N GLN A 43 0.27 -9.21 -1.17
CA GLN A 43 1.61 -9.38 -1.72
C GLN A 43 2.65 -8.55 -0.95
N MET A 44 2.31 -7.32 -0.54
CA MET A 44 3.18 -6.49 0.29
C MET A 44 3.41 -7.13 1.67
N MET A 45 2.37 -7.65 2.33
CA MET A 45 2.50 -8.36 3.60
C MET A 45 3.36 -9.62 3.48
N GLN A 46 3.19 -10.39 2.40
CA GLN A 46 4.03 -11.54 2.08
C GLN A 46 5.49 -11.14 1.88
N PHE A 47 5.75 -10.09 1.11
CA PHE A 47 7.08 -9.56 0.87
C PHE A 47 7.79 -9.13 2.17
N LEU A 48 7.07 -8.45 3.06
CA LEU A 48 7.61 -8.04 4.37
C LEU A 48 7.69 -9.19 5.39
N ASN A 49 7.09 -10.33 5.08
CA ASN A 49 6.83 -11.45 6.00
C ASN A 49 6.15 -10.98 7.30
N ILE A 50 5.07 -10.20 7.15
CA ILE A 50 4.23 -9.73 8.27
C ILE A 50 2.76 -10.02 7.99
N ARG A 51 1.94 -9.95 9.03
CA ARG A 51 0.47 -9.86 8.89
C ARG A 51 0.05 -8.50 9.42
N LEU A 52 -0.93 -7.87 8.79
CA LEU A 52 -1.54 -6.62 9.24
C LEU A 52 -3.06 -6.84 9.36
N SER A 53 -3.72 -5.97 10.12
CA SER A 53 -5.17 -5.87 10.04
C SER A 53 -5.59 -5.15 8.75
N GLU A 54 -6.60 -5.68 8.08
CA GLU A 54 -7.24 -5.01 6.95
C GLU A 54 -7.97 -3.73 7.40
N VAL A 55 -8.51 -3.70 8.62
CA VAL A 55 -9.19 -2.53 9.19
C VAL A 55 -8.25 -1.81 10.15
N ASP A 56 -8.28 -0.47 10.17
CA ASP A 56 -7.45 0.38 11.05
C ASP A 56 -5.95 0.04 10.99
N THR A 57 -5.44 -0.30 9.82
CA THR A 57 -4.07 -0.80 9.58
C THR A 57 -3.00 0.04 10.30
N LEU A 58 -3.10 1.37 10.23
CA LEU A 58 -2.14 2.27 10.91
C LEU A 58 -2.22 2.16 12.43
N GLN A 59 -3.41 2.15 13.01
CA GLN A 59 -3.58 2.02 14.46
C GLN A 59 -3.09 0.65 14.94
N TRP A 60 -3.33 -0.38 14.14
CA TRP A 60 -2.83 -1.73 14.40
C TRP A 60 -1.31 -1.78 14.42
N ILE A 61 -0.63 -1.14 13.46
CA ILE A 61 0.84 -1.02 13.43
C ILE A 61 1.35 -0.30 14.68
N GLN A 62 0.68 0.77 15.11
CA GLN A 62 1.10 1.52 16.29
C GLN A 62 1.04 0.69 17.58
N ARG A 63 0.04 -0.19 17.71
CA ARG A 63 -0.12 -1.08 18.87
C ARG A 63 0.90 -2.22 18.90
N LYS A 64 1.64 -2.49 17.81
CA LYS A 64 2.63 -3.58 17.82
C LYS A 64 3.86 -3.27 18.67
N PRO A 65 4.42 -4.28 19.35
CA PRO A 65 5.66 -4.15 20.12
C PRO A 65 6.92 -4.16 19.21
N TRP A 66 6.81 -3.56 18.01
CA TRP A 66 7.92 -3.42 17.08
C TRP A 66 8.76 -2.20 17.41
N ALA A 67 10.05 -2.25 17.08
CA ALA A 67 10.92 -1.09 17.16
C ALA A 67 10.42 0.05 16.26
N LYS A 68 10.79 1.28 16.61
CA LYS A 68 10.40 2.50 15.87
C LYS A 68 10.76 2.40 14.39
N VAL A 69 11.95 1.89 14.07
CA VAL A 69 12.41 1.74 12.67
C VAL A 69 11.55 0.74 11.90
N LYS A 70 11.20 -0.40 12.50
CA LYS A 70 10.32 -1.39 11.86
C LYS A 70 8.93 -0.83 11.61
N LYS A 71 8.35 -0.09 12.56
CA LYS A 71 7.08 0.64 12.35
C LYS A 71 7.20 1.64 11.20
N MET A 72 8.30 2.38 11.12
CA MET A 72 8.55 3.35 10.06
C MET A 72 8.62 2.68 8.67
N VAL A 73 9.36 1.59 8.54
CA VAL A 73 9.45 0.79 7.30
C VAL A 73 8.06 0.30 6.90
N VAL A 74 7.33 -0.37 7.80
CA VAL A 74 6.00 -0.93 7.49
C VAL A 74 5.00 0.18 7.12
N ASN A 75 5.02 1.31 7.84
CA ASN A 75 4.18 2.45 7.48
C ASN A 75 4.51 3.03 6.10
N ALA A 76 5.79 3.09 5.72
CA ALA A 76 6.20 3.55 4.40
C ALA A 76 5.65 2.64 3.29
N PHE A 77 5.71 1.32 3.47
CA PHE A 77 5.09 0.36 2.55
C PHE A 77 3.57 0.52 2.44
N VAL A 78 2.86 0.62 3.58
CA VAL A 78 1.41 0.82 3.58
C VAL A 78 1.01 2.12 2.87
N GLN A 79 1.69 3.23 3.17
CA GLN A 79 1.42 4.51 2.53
C GLN A 79 1.75 4.48 1.03
N ALA A 80 2.85 3.84 0.63
CA ALA A 80 3.18 3.66 -0.77
C ALA A 80 2.12 2.83 -1.50
N CYS A 81 1.66 1.71 -0.91
CA CYS A 81 0.55 0.93 -1.47
C CYS A 81 -0.71 1.76 -1.66
N TRP A 82 -1.16 2.50 -0.65
CA TRP A 82 -2.37 3.33 -0.76
C TRP A 82 -2.23 4.45 -1.79
N TYR A 83 -1.07 5.11 -1.82
CA TYR A 83 -0.79 6.14 -2.82
C TYR A 83 -0.78 5.56 -4.23
N THR A 84 -0.14 4.42 -4.44
CA THR A 84 -0.10 3.79 -5.76
C THR A 84 -1.45 3.22 -6.17
N ILE A 85 -2.27 2.69 -5.25
CA ILE A 85 -3.67 2.33 -5.53
C ILE A 85 -4.43 3.53 -6.09
N TRP A 86 -4.29 4.69 -5.44
CA TRP A 86 -4.89 5.93 -5.91
C TRP A 86 -4.39 6.34 -7.31
N GLN A 87 -3.08 6.20 -7.57
CA GLN A 87 -2.51 6.47 -8.89
C GLN A 87 -3.03 5.50 -9.96
N GLN A 88 -3.06 4.20 -9.67
CA GLN A 88 -3.57 3.17 -10.58
C GLN A 88 -5.04 3.41 -10.90
N ARG A 89 -5.84 3.77 -9.90
CA ARG A 89 -7.24 4.15 -10.09
C ARG A 89 -7.39 5.35 -11.03
N ASN A 90 -6.55 6.37 -10.88
CA ASN A 90 -6.63 7.54 -11.76
C ASN A 90 -6.18 7.22 -13.20
N LYS A 91 -5.13 6.40 -13.36
CA LYS A 91 -4.73 5.89 -14.67
C LYS A 91 -5.83 5.05 -15.32
N ALA A 92 -6.52 4.22 -14.54
CA ALA A 92 -7.65 3.44 -15.03
C ALA A 92 -8.77 4.35 -15.54
N ARG A 93 -9.09 5.40 -14.79
CA ARG A 93 -10.11 6.39 -15.19
C ARG A 93 -9.71 7.20 -16.44
N LEU A 94 -8.47 7.65 -16.54
CA LEU A 94 -8.03 8.58 -17.58
C LEU A 94 -7.51 7.88 -18.85
N GLU A 95 -6.89 6.73 -18.67
CA GLU A 95 -6.14 6.03 -19.72
C GLU A 95 -6.67 4.60 -19.97
N MET A 96 -7.72 4.16 -19.25
CA MET A 96 -8.26 2.79 -19.30
C MET A 96 -7.19 1.72 -19.06
N ARG A 97 -6.22 2.03 -18.19
CA ARG A 97 -5.06 1.19 -17.91
C ARG A 97 -4.89 0.91 -16.43
N VAL A 98 -4.77 -0.38 -16.10
CA VAL A 98 -4.41 -0.87 -14.76
C VAL A 98 -3.21 -1.80 -14.90
N PHE A 99 -2.15 -1.54 -14.13
CA PHE A 99 -1.02 -2.45 -14.05
C PHE A 99 -1.31 -3.59 -13.07
N ARG A 100 -0.81 -4.79 -13.36
CA ARG A 100 -0.91 -5.92 -12.43
C ARG A 100 -0.19 -5.61 -11.10
N GLN A 101 -0.72 -6.17 -10.01
CA GLN A 101 -0.30 -5.86 -8.64
C GLN A 101 1.16 -6.25 -8.36
N ASP A 102 1.66 -7.30 -9.01
CA ASP A 102 3.06 -7.72 -8.95
C ASP A 102 4.00 -6.64 -9.52
N LYS A 103 3.67 -6.08 -10.69
CA LYS A 103 4.42 -4.96 -11.27
C LYS A 103 4.36 -3.72 -10.39
N VAL A 104 3.19 -3.43 -9.83
CA VAL A 104 2.97 -2.30 -8.93
C VAL A 104 3.80 -2.45 -7.64
N LEU A 105 3.81 -3.65 -7.04
CA LEU A 105 4.59 -3.93 -5.84
C LEU A 105 6.09 -3.80 -6.13
N HIS A 106 6.56 -4.29 -7.28
CA HIS A 106 7.95 -4.14 -7.69
C HIS A 106 8.35 -2.66 -7.79
N GLU A 107 7.51 -1.81 -8.39
CA GLU A 107 7.74 -0.36 -8.45
C GLU A 107 7.80 0.28 -7.05
N ILE A 108 6.90 -0.11 -6.14
CA ILE A 108 6.92 0.34 -4.75
C ILE A 108 8.23 -0.05 -4.06
N ILE A 109 8.69 -1.30 -4.22
CA ILE A 109 9.94 -1.78 -3.63
C ILE A 109 11.14 -0.99 -4.15
N LEU A 110 11.19 -0.75 -5.47
CA LEU A 110 12.27 0.06 -6.08
C LEU A 110 12.28 1.48 -5.52
N ASN A 111 11.12 2.12 -5.42
CA ASN A 111 11.01 3.49 -4.88
C ASN A 111 11.44 3.55 -3.40
N LEU A 112 11.09 2.54 -2.61
CA LEU A 112 11.45 2.48 -1.19
C LEU A 112 12.89 2.02 -0.94
N LYS A 113 13.55 1.39 -1.92
CA LYS A 113 14.97 0.99 -1.83
C LYS A 113 15.88 2.19 -1.54
N LEU A 114 15.54 3.37 -2.06
CA LEU A 114 16.27 4.62 -1.77
C LEU A 114 16.20 5.04 -0.29
N GLN A 115 15.14 4.65 0.42
CA GLN A 115 15.00 4.93 1.86
C GLN A 115 15.70 3.89 2.74
N ALA A 116 16.13 2.75 2.18
CA ALA A 116 16.74 1.66 2.95
C ALA A 116 17.97 2.11 3.73
N ALA A 117 18.83 2.94 3.13
CA ALA A 117 20.03 3.48 3.79
C ALA A 117 19.67 4.32 5.03
N PHE A 118 18.63 5.15 4.93
CA PHE A 118 18.13 5.95 6.06
C PHE A 118 17.54 5.07 7.16
N TRP A 119 16.80 4.01 6.82
CA TRP A 119 16.27 3.10 7.82
C TRP A 119 17.38 2.32 8.53
N LEU A 120 18.40 1.88 7.78
CA LEU A 120 19.56 1.20 8.36
C LEU A 120 20.34 2.13 9.32
N SER A 121 20.50 3.42 8.99
CA SER A 121 21.17 4.37 9.89
C SER A 121 20.39 4.67 11.17
N CYS A 122 19.06 4.53 11.13
CA CYS A 122 18.19 4.69 12.30
C CYS A 122 18.00 3.39 13.11
N SER A 123 18.53 2.25 12.63
CA SER A 123 18.33 0.95 13.26
C SER A 123 19.42 0.67 14.29
N ASN A 124 19.00 0.52 15.55
CA ASN A 124 19.90 0.20 16.67
C ASN A 124 19.84 -1.28 17.08
N ARG A 125 18.99 -2.09 16.44
CA ARG A 125 18.81 -3.53 16.73
C ARG A 125 19.30 -4.36 15.57
N ARG A 126 20.13 -5.36 15.86
CA ARG A 126 20.70 -6.27 14.85
C ARG A 126 19.61 -6.95 14.02
N ASP A 127 18.56 -7.44 14.66
CA ASP A 127 17.47 -8.14 13.98
C ASP A 127 16.72 -7.24 12.99
N ASP A 128 16.46 -5.98 13.36
CA ASP A 128 15.82 -5.01 12.48
C ASP A 128 16.73 -4.64 11.30
N THR A 129 18.04 -4.46 11.55
CA THR A 129 19.04 -4.18 10.51
C THR A 129 19.14 -5.33 9.51
N LEU A 130 19.19 -6.58 9.99
CA LEU A 130 19.20 -7.77 9.15
C LEU A 130 17.91 -7.92 8.35
N TRP A 131 16.77 -7.69 9.00
CA TRP A 131 15.46 -7.73 8.35
C TRP A 131 15.35 -6.68 7.24
N ILE A 132 15.67 -5.40 7.50
CA ILE A 132 15.66 -4.33 6.48
C ILE A 132 16.61 -4.68 5.33
N SER A 133 17.82 -5.14 5.64
CA SER A 133 18.79 -5.54 4.61
C SER A 133 18.27 -6.67 3.74
N SER A 134 17.55 -7.64 4.31
CA SER A 134 16.99 -8.79 3.57
C SER A 134 15.94 -8.37 2.54
N LEU A 135 15.13 -7.34 2.83
CA LEU A 135 14.07 -6.87 1.94
C LEU A 135 14.63 -6.39 0.59
N PHE A 136 15.81 -5.77 0.60
CA PHE A 136 16.38 -5.11 -0.59
C PHE A 136 17.48 -5.89 -1.29
N ARG A 137 17.89 -7.04 -0.73
CA ARG A 137 18.89 -7.94 -1.33
C ARG A 137 18.32 -8.87 -2.40
N VAL A 138 17.01 -9.14 -2.39
CA VAL A 138 16.38 -10.22 -3.20
C VAL A 138 15.71 -9.71 -4.48
N ASN A 139 15.77 -8.40 -4.80
CA ASN A 139 15.14 -7.83 -5.99
C ASN A 139 16.16 -7.21 -6.95
N LEU A 140 16.92 -8.08 -7.63
CA LEU A 140 17.58 -7.86 -8.93
C LEU A 140 17.42 -9.12 -9.78
#